data_AF-A0A7J6X952-F1
#
_entry.id   AF-A0A7J6X952-F1
#
_cell.length_a   1.000
_cell.length_b   1.000
_cell.length_c   1.000
_cell.angle_alpha   90.00
_cell.angle_beta   90.00
_cell.angle_gamma   90.00
#
_symmetry.space_group_name_H-M   'P 1'
#
loop_
_entity.id
_entity.type
_entity.pdbx_description
1 polymer ?
#
loop_
_entity_poly.entity_id
_entity_poly.type
_entity_poly.pdbx_seq_one_letter_code
_entity_poly.pdbx_strand_id
1 'polypeptide(L)'
;MLTNFYGIRYLQYGFDLVFVKNAHAFVEEYLKKPEFAELMRRLGALGDGNQDQSTLSKEEWEVAYLYLAFVLRKRGGPNENQTTRKKGNNGQMQISKSDITYLNVDAN
;
A
#
# COMPACT_ATOMS: atom_id res chain seq x y z
N MET A 1 8.37 -6.63 25.08
CA MET A 1 9.49 -7.56 24.84
C MET A 1 9.19 -8.48 23.62
N LEU A 2 8.81 -7.91 22.47
CA LEU A 2 8.49 -8.66 21.22
C LEU A 2 9.16 -8.05 19.98
N THR A 3 9.45 -6.75 20.03
CA THR A 3 10.14 -6.00 18.96
C THR A 3 11.55 -6.52 18.65
N ASN A 4 12.21 -7.13 19.65
CA ASN A 4 13.62 -7.57 19.53
C ASN A 4 13.79 -8.90 18.79
N PHE A 5 12.78 -9.79 18.74
CA PHE A 5 12.96 -11.11 18.10
C PHE A 5 12.78 -11.05 16.58
N TYR A 6 11.78 -10.32 16.11
CA TYR A 6 11.54 -10.11 14.69
C TYR A 6 12.54 -9.13 14.08
N GLY A 7 12.87 -8.05 14.79
CA GLY A 7 13.86 -7.07 14.33
C GLY A 7 15.24 -7.68 14.06
N ILE A 8 15.75 -8.55 14.94
CA ILE A 8 17.08 -9.16 14.78
C ILE A 8 17.15 -10.13 13.59
N ARG A 9 16.08 -10.87 13.29
CA ARG A 9 16.06 -11.77 12.12
C ARG A 9 16.06 -10.98 10.81
N TYR A 10 15.25 -9.93 10.67
CA TYR A 10 15.24 -9.16 9.42
C TYR A 10 16.60 -8.50 9.13
N LEU A 11 17.29 -8.02 10.17
CA LEU A 11 18.64 -7.46 10.04
C LEU A 11 19.64 -8.48 9.48
N GLN A 12 19.54 -9.74 9.90
CA GLN A 12 20.42 -10.83 9.44
C GLN A 12 20.25 -11.10 7.93
N TYR A 13 19.05 -10.92 7.40
CA TYR A 13 18.77 -11.11 5.96
C TYR A 13 18.87 -9.81 5.15
N GLY A 14 19.36 -8.72 5.75
CA GLY A 14 19.51 -7.44 5.07
C GLY A 14 18.17 -6.73 4.82
N PHE A 15 17.22 -6.79 5.76
CA PHE A 15 15.97 -6.04 5.72
C PHE A 15 15.84 -5.13 6.95
N ASP A 16 15.28 -3.95 6.72
CA ASP A 16 14.82 -3.03 7.75
C ASP A 16 13.31 -3.16 7.92
N LEU A 17 12.85 -3.35 9.16
CA LEU A 17 11.44 -3.14 9.47
C LEU A 17 11.16 -1.64 9.54
N VAL A 18 10.40 -1.12 8.56
CA VAL A 18 10.09 0.30 8.43
C VAL A 18 8.74 0.64 9.06
N PHE A 19 7.81 -0.30 9.02
CA PHE A 19 6.44 -0.09 9.45
C PHE A 19 5.88 -1.37 10.05
N VAL A 20 5.15 -1.23 11.15
CA VAL A 20 4.32 -2.30 11.71
C VAL A 20 3.13 -1.66 12.43
N LYS A 21 1.91 -2.02 12.04
CA LYS A 21 0.67 -1.61 12.71
C LYS A 21 -0.34 -2.74 12.72
N ASN A 22 -1.08 -2.86 13.81
CA ASN A 22 -2.31 -3.65 13.84
C ASN A 22 -3.33 -3.08 12.84
N ALA A 23 -4.19 -3.92 12.27
CA ALA A 23 -5.17 -3.50 11.26
C ALA A 23 -6.11 -2.38 11.75
N HIS A 24 -6.57 -2.40 13.01
CA HIS A 24 -7.42 -1.32 13.55
C HIS A 24 -6.68 0.01 13.50
N ALA A 25 -5.48 0.04 14.07
CA ALA A 25 -4.64 1.24 14.09
C ALA A 25 -4.24 1.70 12.68
N PHE A 26 -4.05 0.76 11.75
CA PHE A 26 -3.78 1.06 10.34
C PHE A 26 -4.98 1.77 9.70
N VAL A 27 -6.17 1.19 9.82
CA VAL A 27 -7.39 1.72 9.21
C VAL A 27 -7.76 3.07 9.84
N GLU A 28 -7.77 3.19 11.17
CA GLU A 28 -8.09 4.44 11.87
C GLU A 28 -7.16 5.59 11.49
N GLU A 29 -5.87 5.33 11.28
CA GLU A 29 -4.91 6.36 10.90
C GLU A 29 -5.10 6.81 9.46
N TYR A 30 -5.29 5.87 8.54
CA TYR A 30 -5.36 6.19 7.12
C TYR A 30 -6.73 6.73 6.70
N LEU A 31 -7.82 6.39 7.41
CA LEU A 31 -9.13 7.00 7.19
C LEU A 31 -9.21 8.49 7.57
N LYS A 32 -8.27 9.00 8.38
CA LYS A 32 -8.18 10.45 8.66
C LYS A 32 -7.76 11.25 7.44
N LYS A 33 -7.23 10.58 6.40
CA LYS A 33 -6.80 11.23 5.17
C LYS A 33 -7.90 11.09 4.11
N PRO A 34 -8.36 12.20 3.52
CA PRO A 34 -9.53 12.21 2.64
C PRO A 34 -9.35 11.33 1.40
N GLU A 35 -8.14 11.22 0.86
CA GLU A 35 -7.84 10.40 -0.31
C GLU A 35 -8.10 8.90 -0.07
N PHE A 36 -7.85 8.41 1.14
CA PHE A 36 -8.08 7.01 1.49
C PHE A 36 -9.51 6.77 1.97
N ALA A 37 -10.12 7.74 2.64
CA ALA A 37 -11.54 7.68 2.98
C ALA A 37 -12.41 7.52 1.72
N GLU A 38 -12.13 8.30 0.67
CA GLU A 38 -12.86 8.18 -0.60
C GLU A 38 -12.62 6.83 -1.29
N LEU A 39 -11.38 6.34 -1.29
CA LEU A 39 -11.05 5.02 -1.83
C LEU A 39 -11.80 3.90 -1.10
N MET A 40 -11.79 3.90 0.23
CA MET A 40 -12.44 2.87 1.04
C MET A 40 -13.96 2.89 0.86
N ARG A 41 -14.55 4.08 0.70
CA ARG A 41 -15.97 4.24 0.32
C ARG A 41 -16.27 3.61 -1.04
N ARG A 42 -15.44 3.88 -2.07
CA ARG A 42 -15.61 3.31 -3.42
C ARG A 42 -15.42 1.80 -3.45
N LEU A 43 -14.54 1.27 -2.61
CA LEU A 43 -14.32 -0.17 -2.46
C LEU A 43 -15.46 -0.86 -1.69
N GLY A 44 -16.33 -0.11 -0.99
CA GLY A 44 -17.36 -0.66 -0.12
C GLY A 44 -16.80 -1.44 1.08
N ALA A 45 -15.49 -1.29 1.36
CA ALA A 45 -14.80 -2.09 2.36
C ALA A 45 -15.19 -1.73 3.81
N LEU A 46 -15.82 -0.57 4.02
CA LEU A 46 -16.20 -0.05 5.34
C LEU A 46 -17.62 0.56 5.35
N GLY A 47 -18.45 0.28 4.35
CA GLY A 47 -19.72 0.99 4.14
C GLY A 47 -19.70 1.93 2.94
N ASP A 48 -20.89 2.35 2.54
CA ASP A 48 -21.13 3.28 1.43
C ASP A 48 -20.83 4.75 1.80
N GLY A 49 -20.50 5.02 3.07
CA GLY A 49 -20.20 6.35 3.60
C GLY A 49 -21.36 7.36 3.50
N ASN A 50 -22.58 6.89 3.19
CA ASN A 50 -23.73 7.74 2.88
C ASN A 50 -24.97 7.40 3.74
N GLN A 51 -25.04 6.19 4.30
CA GLN A 51 -26.19 5.73 5.11
C GLN A 51 -25.86 5.28 6.54
N ASP A 52 -24.67 5.62 7.08
CA ASP A 52 -24.17 5.14 8.39
C ASP A 52 -24.14 3.60 8.56
N GLN A 53 -24.44 2.84 7.49
CA GLN A 53 -24.30 1.40 7.45
C GLN A 53 -22.86 1.04 7.08
N SER A 54 -22.05 0.83 8.12
CA SER A 54 -20.80 0.08 7.98
C SER A 54 -21.11 -1.29 7.37
N THR A 55 -20.44 -1.65 6.27
CA THR A 55 -20.52 -3.00 5.69
C THR A 55 -19.94 -4.04 6.65
N LEU A 56 -19.05 -3.62 7.55
CA LEU A 56 -18.46 -4.48 8.57
C LEU A 56 -19.30 -4.46 9.85
N SER A 57 -19.74 -5.64 10.27
CA SER A 57 -20.28 -5.87 11.61
C SER A 57 -19.21 -5.68 12.68
N LYS A 58 -19.65 -5.55 13.94
CA LYS A 58 -18.74 -5.41 15.07
C LYS A 58 -17.86 -6.65 15.22
N GLU A 59 -18.40 -7.83 15.03
CA GLU A 59 -17.69 -9.10 15.12
C GLU A 59 -16.60 -9.21 14.03
N GLU A 60 -16.93 -8.84 12.79
CA GLU A 60 -15.95 -8.81 11.70
C GLU A 60 -14.85 -7.79 11.96
N TRP A 61 -15.19 -6.66 12.60
CA TRP A 61 -14.21 -5.65 12.98
C TRP A 61 -13.27 -6.19 14.05
N GLU A 62 -13.77 -6.84 15.10
CA GLU A 62 -12.93 -7.46 16.13
C GLU A 62 -11.97 -8.52 15.54
N VAL A 63 -12.41 -9.32 14.56
CA VAL A 63 -11.54 -10.30 13.89
C VAL A 63 -10.42 -9.61 13.10
N ALA A 64 -10.68 -8.44 12.51
CA ALA A 64 -9.65 -7.68 11.80
C ALA A 64 -8.45 -7.34 12.71
N TYR A 65 -8.66 -7.23 14.02
CA TYR A 65 -7.59 -7.03 15.01
C TYR A 65 -6.52 -8.14 14.98
N LEU A 66 -6.82 -9.33 14.47
CA LEU A 66 -5.83 -10.40 14.35
C LEU A 66 -4.78 -10.13 13.27
N TYR A 67 -5.07 -9.22 12.34
CA TYR A 67 -4.18 -8.90 11.23
C TYR A 67 -3.31 -7.68 11.55
N LEU A 68 -2.13 -7.65 10.92
CA LEU A 68 -1.21 -6.52 10.99
C LEU A 68 -0.66 -6.20 9.60
N ALA A 69 -0.44 -4.92 9.35
CA ALA A 69 0.28 -4.42 8.19
C ALA A 69 1.74 -4.14 8.57
N PHE A 70 2.68 -4.61 7.75
CA PHE A 70 4.10 -4.36 7.96
C PHE A 70 4.80 -4.06 6.63
N VAL A 71 5.85 -3.24 6.69
CA VAL A 71 6.68 -2.92 5.53
C VAL A 71 8.13 -3.19 5.87
N LEU A 72 8.79 -3.97 5.01
CA LEU A 72 10.22 -4.24 5.06
C LEU A 72 10.91 -3.52 3.91
N ARG A 73 12.00 -2.82 4.21
CA ARG A 73 12.88 -2.24 3.19
C ARG A 73 14.11 -3.11 3.04
N LYS A 74 14.41 -3.54 1.81
CA LYS A 74 15.65 -4.26 1.50
C LYS A 74 16.86 -3.32 1.66
N ARG A 75 17.87 -3.75 2.40
CA ARG A 75 19.18 -3.09 2.50
C ARG A 75 20.02 -3.45 1.28
N GLY A 76 20.72 -2.46 0.71
CA GLY A 76 21.67 -2.67 -0.39
C GLY A 76 21.05 -2.89 -1.78
N GLY A 77 19.76 -2.57 -1.98
CA GLY A 77 19.25 -2.36 -3.34
C GLY A 77 19.93 -1.14 -3.99
N PRO A 78 19.99 -1.04 -5.33
CA PRO A 78 20.54 0.16 -5.97
C PRO A 78 19.76 1.35 -5.44
N ASN A 79 20.47 2.29 -4.81
CA ASN A 79 19.91 3.58 -4.41
C ASN A 79 19.07 4.08 -5.59
N GLU A 80 17.82 4.47 -5.38
CA GLU A 80 16.98 5.08 -6.43
C GLU A 80 17.57 6.42 -6.94
N ASN A 81 18.65 6.89 -6.32
CA ASN A 81 19.52 7.94 -6.84
C ASN A 81 20.51 7.46 -7.93
N GLN A 82 20.54 6.17 -8.29
CA GLN A 82 21.22 5.67 -9.50
C GLN A 82 20.26 5.72 -10.68
N THR A 83 19.98 6.95 -11.09
CA THR A 83 19.64 7.23 -12.48
C THR A 83 20.69 6.58 -13.39
N THR A 84 20.20 5.71 -14.27
CA THR A 84 20.82 5.35 -15.55
C THR A 84 22.17 4.62 -15.52
N ARG A 85 22.17 3.28 -15.37
CA ARG A 85 23.08 2.43 -16.17
C ARG A 85 22.37 1.17 -16.64
N LYS A 86 22.16 1.13 -17.97
CA LYS A 86 21.63 0.02 -18.77
C LYS A 86 22.27 -1.32 -18.39
N LYS A 87 21.48 -2.40 -18.30
CA LYS A 87 21.51 -3.57 -19.21
C LYS A 87 20.92 -4.82 -18.55
N GLY A 88 19.87 -5.36 -19.17
CA GLY A 88 19.27 -6.65 -18.85
C GLY A 88 17.98 -6.83 -19.63
N ASN A 89 18.11 -7.16 -20.92
CA ASN A 89 17.01 -7.54 -21.80
C ASN A 89 16.15 -8.61 -21.13
N ASN A 90 14.88 -8.32 -20.88
CA ASN A 90 13.78 -9.30 -20.90
C ASN A 90 12.46 -8.52 -21.01
N GLY A 91 11.91 -8.50 -22.23
CA GLY A 91 10.66 -7.81 -22.58
C GLY A 91 10.88 -6.35 -22.98
N GLN A 92 11.30 -6.10 -24.22
CA GLN A 92 11.27 -4.74 -24.77
C GLN A 92 9.82 -4.29 -24.94
N MET A 93 9.25 -3.66 -23.91
CA MET A 93 8.02 -2.87 -24.09
C MET A 93 8.45 -1.48 -24.58
N GLN A 94 8.70 -1.37 -25.89
CA GLN A 94 8.94 -0.08 -26.54
C GLN A 94 7.59 0.62 -26.72
N ILE A 95 7.12 1.32 -25.69
CA ILE A 95 6.04 2.31 -25.86
C ILE A 95 6.72 3.61 -26.29
N SER A 96 6.47 4.00 -27.53
CA SER A 96 6.91 5.26 -28.12
C SER A 96 5.94 6.39 -27.76
N LYS A 97 6.38 7.65 -27.78
CA LYS A 97 5.48 8.79 -27.51
C LYS A 97 4.31 8.89 -28.48
N SER A 98 4.46 8.34 -29.68
CA SER A 98 3.38 8.21 -30.67
C SER A 98 2.29 7.22 -30.27
N ASP A 99 2.56 6.31 -29.34
CA ASP A 99 1.58 5.30 -28.89
C ASP A 99 0.62 5.84 -27.81
N ILE A 100 0.80 7.08 -27.36
CA ILE A 100 -0.02 7.71 -26.32
C ILE A 100 -1.12 8.56 -26.98
N THR A 101 -2.34 8.04 -27.05
CA THR A 101 -3.52 8.81 -27.44
C THR A 101 -4.14 9.52 -26.24
N TYR A 102 -4.23 10.85 -26.31
CA TYR A 102 -4.98 11.64 -25.34
C TYR A 102 -6.45 11.59 -25.70
N LEU A 103 -7.26 10.96 -24.85
CA LEU A 103 -8.70 11.00 -24.98
C LEU A 103 -9.18 12.39 -24.55
N ASN A 104 -9.62 13.19 -25.51
CA ASN A 104 -10.34 14.42 -25.21
C ASN A 104 -11.72 14.03 -24.70
N VAL A 105 -12.00 14.28 -23.43
CA VAL A 105 -13.35 14.13 -22.88
C VAL A 105 -14.11 15.37 -23.28
N ASP A 106 -14.59 15.40 -24.52
CA ASP A 106 -15.58 16.37 -24.93
C ASP A 106 -16.89 16.00 -24.24
N ALA A 107 -17.21 16.78 -23.21
CA ALA A 107 -18.49 16.73 -22.52
C ALA A 107 -19.60 17.14 -23.50
N ASN A 108 -20.57 16.25 -23.69
CA ASN A 108 -21.89 16.58 -24.21
C ASN A 108 -22.96 15.99 -23.28
#